data_AF-A0A1H1KL93-F1
#
_entry.id   AF-A0A1H1KL93-F1
#
_cell.length_a   1.000
_cell.length_b   1.000
_cell.length_c   1.000
_cell.angle_alpha   90.00
_cell.angle_beta   90.00
_cell.angle_gamma   90.00
#
_symmetry.space_group_name_H-M   'P 1'
#
loop_
_entity.id
_entity.type
_entity.pdbx_description
1 polymer ?
#
loop_
_entity_poly.entity_id
_entity_poly.type
_entity_poly.pdbx_seq_one_letter_code
_entity_poly.pdbx_strand_id
1 'polypeptide(L)'
;MRRWRADGSIDRIFSGSVRKLHEDQLLDLTVIHGDGTTTAAKKGGDNLGYSSHKHLKGDKVVAFCDRHCNIIAAFICAAGNRNESPLLRDALPRLSEMARAIGMDL
;
A
#
# COMPACT_ATOMS: atom_id res chain seq x y z
N MET A 1 -9.74 4.72 -16.00
CA MET A 1 -8.88 4.92 -14.81
C MET A 1 -8.43 6.35 -14.55
N ARG A 2 -7.84 7.07 -15.52
CA ARG A 2 -7.24 8.41 -15.25
C ARG A 2 -8.18 9.43 -14.59
N ARG A 3 -9.43 9.54 -15.06
CA ARG A 3 -10.46 10.43 -14.48
C ARG A 3 -10.76 10.11 -13.00
N TRP A 4 -10.93 8.83 -12.69
CA TRP A 4 -11.36 8.33 -11.38
C TRP A 4 -10.24 8.40 -10.33
N ARG A 5 -8.98 8.36 -10.80
CA ARG A 5 -7.83 8.67 -9.99
C ARG A 5 -7.72 10.18 -9.76
N ALA A 6 -7.90 10.99 -10.81
CA ALA A 6 -7.76 12.44 -10.73
C ALA A 6 -8.82 13.11 -9.84
N ASP A 7 -10.05 12.58 -9.84
CA ASP A 7 -11.11 13.07 -8.96
C ASP A 7 -11.06 12.47 -7.54
N GLY A 8 -10.12 11.55 -7.24
CA GLY A 8 -9.97 10.92 -5.92
C GLY A 8 -10.98 9.81 -5.63
N SER A 9 -11.73 9.32 -6.63
CA SER A 9 -12.73 8.26 -6.41
C SER A 9 -12.12 6.94 -5.96
N ILE A 10 -10.93 6.59 -6.44
CA ILE A 10 -10.23 5.38 -6.00
C ILE A 10 -9.85 5.47 -4.52
N ASP A 11 -9.33 6.63 -4.08
CA ASP A 11 -8.95 6.85 -2.67
C ASP A 11 -10.17 6.81 -1.75
N ARG A 12 -11.30 7.38 -2.19
CA ARG A 12 -12.57 7.33 -1.45
C ARG A 12 -13.15 5.92 -1.36
N ILE A 13 -13.09 5.12 -2.43
CA ILE A 13 -13.54 3.72 -2.40
C ILE A 13 -12.67 2.91 -1.44
N PHE A 14 -11.35 3.06 -1.53
CA PHE A 14 -10.43 2.33 -0.67
C PHE A 14 -10.57 2.71 0.81
N SER A 15 -10.54 4.00 1.14
CA SER A 15 -10.78 4.46 2.52
C SER A 15 -12.17 4.05 3.03
N GLY A 16 -13.19 4.07 2.17
CA GLY A 16 -14.52 3.55 2.47
C GLY A 16 -14.52 2.07 2.81
N SER A 17 -13.77 1.24 2.06
CA SER A 17 -13.68 -0.19 2.35
C SER A 17 -12.95 -0.49 3.66
N VAL A 18 -11.85 0.22 3.95
CA VAL A 18 -11.12 0.03 5.21
C VAL A 18 -11.97 0.50 6.40
N ARG A 19 -12.68 1.64 6.26
CA ARG A 19 -13.65 2.12 7.25
C ARG A 19 -14.73 1.08 7.54
N LYS A 20 -15.28 0.46 6.49
CA LYS A 20 -16.31 -0.57 6.66
C LYS A 20 -15.79 -1.77 7.45
N LEU A 21 -14.57 -2.23 7.16
CA LEU A 21 -13.92 -3.29 7.95
C LEU A 21 -13.68 -2.86 9.41
N HIS A 22 -13.32 -1.60 9.65
CA HIS A 22 -13.12 -1.05 10.99
C HIS A 22 -14.44 -1.00 11.79
N GLU A 23 -15.50 -0.45 11.19
CA GLU A 23 -16.84 -0.35 11.80
C GLU A 23 -17.44 -1.73 12.10
N ASP A 24 -17.18 -2.71 11.23
CA ASP A 24 -17.64 -4.09 11.40
C ASP A 24 -16.74 -4.92 12.34
N GLN A 25 -15.72 -4.31 12.94
CA GLN A 25 -14.74 -4.97 13.84
C GLN A 25 -14.02 -6.17 13.19
N LEU A 26 -13.74 -6.06 11.89
CA LEU A 26 -13.05 -7.09 11.10
C LEU A 26 -11.54 -6.82 10.93
N LEU A 27 -11.05 -5.71 11.48
CA LEU A 27 -9.62 -5.39 11.50
C LEU A 27 -8.99 -5.81 12.84
N ASP A 28 -7.86 -6.52 12.77
CA ASP A 28 -6.99 -6.76 13.92
C ASP A 28 -5.76 -5.85 13.84
N LEU A 29 -5.89 -4.66 14.45
CA LEU A 29 -4.87 -3.62 14.45
C LEU A 29 -3.80 -3.80 15.55
N THR A 30 -3.82 -4.91 16.30
CA THR A 30 -2.81 -5.13 17.36
C THR A 30 -1.40 -5.31 16.81
N VAL A 31 -1.28 -5.64 15.52
CA VAL A 31 -0.02 -5.67 14.77
C VAL A 31 -0.28 -5.12 13.37
N ILE A 32 0.60 -4.25 12.91
CA ILE A 32 0.61 -3.76 11.53
C ILE A 32 1.89 -4.22 10.84
N HIS A 33 1.71 -4.89 9.71
CA HIS A 33 2.79 -5.37 8.87
C HIS A 33 3.01 -4.42 7.70
N GLY A 34 4.17 -3.79 7.64
CA GLY A 34 4.65 -3.15 6.42
C GLY A 34 5.28 -4.20 5.52
N ASP A 35 4.59 -4.60 4.45
CA ASP A 35 5.06 -5.60 3.50
C ASP A 35 5.55 -4.99 2.20
N GLY A 36 6.72 -5.45 1.75
CA GLY A 36 7.34 -5.07 0.49
C GLY A 36 7.15 -6.18 -0.54
N THR A 37 6.15 -6.04 -1.41
CA THR A 37 5.87 -7.03 -2.45
C THR A 37 6.41 -6.56 -3.79
N THR A 38 7.15 -7.43 -4.48
CA THR A 38 7.63 -7.18 -5.86
C THR A 38 6.83 -8.03 -6.84
N THR A 39 6.22 -7.39 -7.84
CA THR A 39 5.43 -8.05 -8.89
C THR A 39 6.14 -7.96 -10.24
N ALA A 40 5.98 -8.97 -11.09
CA ALA A 40 6.53 -8.93 -12.44
C ALA A 40 5.91 -7.78 -13.23
N ALA A 41 6.76 -6.90 -13.75
CA ALA A 41 6.30 -5.70 -14.42
C ALA A 41 5.97 -5.99 -15.89
N LYS A 42 4.90 -5.37 -16.38
CA LYS A 42 4.60 -5.36 -17.81
C LYS A 42 5.68 -4.58 -18.57
N LYS A 43 6.09 -5.08 -19.74
CA LYS A 43 7.04 -4.38 -20.63
C LYS A 43 6.53 -2.96 -20.91
N GLY A 44 7.37 -1.96 -20.64
CA GLY A 44 7.03 -0.53 -20.80
C GLY A 44 6.32 0.12 -19.61
N GLY A 45 6.20 -0.56 -18.47
CA GLY A 45 5.70 0.06 -17.24
C GLY A 45 6.66 1.08 -16.62
N ASP A 46 6.12 2.00 -15.84
CA ASP A 46 6.84 3.17 -15.31
C ASP A 46 7.92 2.81 -14.27
N ASN A 47 7.67 1.76 -13.46
CA ASN A 47 8.53 1.34 -12.34
C ASN A 47 9.32 0.06 -12.64
N LEU A 48 10.10 0.08 -13.71
CA LEU A 48 10.80 -1.13 -14.17
C LEU A 48 12.18 -1.27 -13.50
N GLY A 49 12.33 -2.20 -12.55
CA GLY A 49 13.63 -2.48 -11.90
C GLY A 49 13.92 -3.97 -11.77
N TYR A 50 15.17 -4.39 -12.00
CA TYR A 50 15.59 -5.78 -11.76
C TYR A 50 15.98 -5.99 -10.30
N SER A 51 15.21 -6.79 -9.58
CA SER A 51 15.55 -7.19 -8.22
C SER A 51 16.55 -8.34 -8.26
N SER A 52 17.79 -8.11 -7.80
CA SER A 52 18.77 -9.20 -7.66
C SER A 52 18.36 -10.22 -6.61
N HIS A 53 17.61 -9.80 -5.58
CA HIS A 53 17.13 -10.70 -4.53
C HIS A 53 15.98 -11.60 -4.98
N LYS A 54 15.05 -11.07 -5.80
CA LYS A 54 13.92 -11.85 -6.34
C LYS A 54 14.18 -12.42 -7.73
N HIS A 55 15.32 -12.10 -8.33
CA HIS A 55 15.72 -12.47 -9.69
C HIS A 55 14.68 -12.15 -10.77
N LEU A 56 13.96 -11.04 -10.64
CA LEU A 56 12.90 -10.66 -11.59
C LEU A 56 12.89 -9.16 -11.89
N LYS A 57 12.46 -8.80 -13.11
CA LYS A 57 12.22 -7.40 -13.49
C LYS A 57 10.79 -7.02 -13.12
N GLY A 58 10.65 -6.08 -12.20
CA GLY A 58 9.39 -5.84 -11.52
C GLY A 58 9.21 -4.43 -11.01
N ASP A 59 8.00 -4.21 -10.52
CA ASP A 59 7.59 -3.07 -9.71
C ASP A 59 7.46 -3.55 -8.26
N LYS A 60 7.82 -2.70 -7.32
CA LYS A 60 7.73 -2.94 -5.88
C LYS A 60 6.68 -2.03 -5.30
N VAL A 61 5.86 -2.59 -4.43
CA VAL A 61 4.88 -1.84 -3.63
C VAL A 61 5.20 -2.09 -2.16
N VAL A 62 5.18 -1.00 -1.38
CA VAL A 62 5.09 -1.08 0.07
C VAL A 62 3.66 -0.80 0.49
N ALA A 63 3.03 -1.77 1.17
CA ALA A 63 1.68 -1.70 1.70
C ALA A 63 1.67 -2.07 3.19
N PHE A 64 0.67 -1.59 3.91
CA PHE A 64 0.43 -1.93 5.31
C PHE A 64 -0.83 -2.77 5.43
N CYS A 65 -0.70 -3.87 6.17
CA CYS A 65 -1.79 -4.79 6.46
C CYS A 65 -1.96 -4.99 7.97
N ASP A 66 -3.19 -5.31 8.38
CA ASP A 66 -3.49 -5.78 9.73
C ASP A 66 -3.04 -7.25 9.94
N ARG A 67 -3.28 -7.86 11.12
CA ARG A 67 -2.94 -9.27 11.36
C ARG A 67 -3.67 -10.26 10.43
N HIS A 68 -4.85 -9.90 9.92
CA HIS A 68 -5.64 -10.73 9.02
C HIS A 68 -5.35 -10.51 7.54
N CYS A 69 -4.27 -9.77 7.23
CA CYS A 69 -3.85 -9.42 5.87
C CYS A 69 -4.85 -8.53 5.11
N ASN A 70 -5.75 -7.84 5.81
CA ASN A 70 -6.51 -6.74 5.24
C ASN A 70 -5.54 -5.58 4.96
N ILE A 71 -5.50 -5.11 3.71
CA ILE A 71 -4.69 -3.94 3.36
C ILE A 71 -5.39 -2.70 3.93
N ILE A 72 -4.74 -2.02 4.88
CA ILE A 72 -5.29 -0.85 5.57
C ILE A 72 -4.73 0.45 5.01
N ALA A 73 -3.49 0.46 4.51
CA ALA A 73 -2.90 1.63 3.87
C ALA A 73 -1.92 1.19 2.78
N ALA A 74 -2.01 1.81 1.61
CA ALA A 74 -1.11 1.57 0.49
C ALA A 74 -1.09 2.86 -0.37
N PHE A 75 -0.14 3.18 -1.25
CA PHE A 75 0.82 2.41 -2.02
C PHE A 75 2.05 3.31 -2.30
N ILE A 76 3.22 3.02 -1.74
CA ILE A 76 4.47 3.57 -2.32
C ILE A 76 4.98 2.55 -3.34
N CYS A 77 4.84 2.91 -4.61
CA CYS A 77 5.38 2.13 -5.71
C CYS A 77 6.78 2.61 -6.07
N ALA A 78 7.66 1.68 -6.43
CA ALA A 78 9.03 1.97 -6.82
C ALA A 78 9.56 0.85 -7.70
N ALA A 79 10.56 1.14 -8.54
CA ALA A 79 11.22 0.10 -9.33
C ALA A 79 11.70 -1.07 -8.45
N GLY A 80 11.56 -2.31 -8.93
CA GLY A 80 11.82 -3.54 -8.15
C GLY A 80 13.23 -3.69 -7.57
N ASN A 81 14.18 -2.88 -8.03
CA ASN A 81 15.55 -2.82 -7.52
C ASN A 81 15.75 -1.85 -6.34
N ARG A 82 14.69 -1.16 -5.89
CA ARG A 82 14.73 -0.26 -4.74
C ARG A 82 14.55 -1.03 -3.42
N ASN A 83 15.28 -0.62 -2.40
CA ASN A 83 15.13 -1.14 -1.04
C ASN A 83 13.83 -0.60 -0.41
N GLU A 84 13.19 -1.39 0.46
CA GLU A 84 11.96 -1.00 1.15
C GLU A 84 12.19 0.09 2.19
N SER A 85 13.26 0.00 2.97
CA SER A 85 13.47 0.86 4.15
C SER A 85 13.42 2.37 3.85
N PRO A 86 14.00 2.87 2.75
CA PRO A 86 13.83 4.27 2.34
C PRO A 86 12.39 4.64 2.01
N LEU A 87 11.61 3.72 1.43
CA LEU A 87 10.23 3.95 1.03
C LEU A 87 9.29 4.08 2.24
N LEU A 88 9.66 3.51 3.39
CA LEU A 88 8.87 3.65 4.63
C LEU A 88 8.72 5.10 5.08
N ARG A 89 9.68 5.98 4.74
CA ARG A 89 9.61 7.41 5.08
C ARG A 89 8.40 8.09 4.42
N ASP A 90 8.08 7.67 3.19
CA ASP A 90 6.94 8.19 2.44
C ASP A 90 5.66 7.39 2.73
N ALA A 91 5.80 6.11 3.12
CA ALA A 91 4.67 5.21 3.37
C ALA A 91 4.02 5.42 4.74
N LEU A 92 4.81 5.63 5.80
CA LEU A 92 4.30 5.79 7.17
C LEU A 92 3.31 6.97 7.33
N PRO A 93 3.55 8.15 6.74
CA PRO A 93 2.56 9.24 6.77
C PRO A 93 1.20 8.84 6.16
N ARG A 94 1.18 7.98 5.12
CA ARG A 94 -0.06 7.50 4.51
C ARG A 94 -0.87 6.61 5.45
N LEU A 95 -0.19 5.82 6.28
CA LEU A 95 -0.85 5.02 7.32
C LEU A 95 -1.51 5.94 8.36
N SER A 96 -0.79 6.96 8.83
CA SER A 96 -1.35 7.94 9.78
C SER A 96 -2.50 8.75 9.18
N GLU A 97 -2.42 9.13 7.90
CA GLU A 97 -3.52 9.79 7.18
C GLU A 97 -4.77 8.90 7.14
N MET A 98 -4.61 7.62 6.81
CA MET A 98 -5.73 6.68 6.79
C MET A 98 -6.33 6.47 8.17
N ALA A 99 -5.49 6.33 9.21
CA ALA A 99 -5.94 6.18 10.60
C ALA A 99 -6.86 7.32 11.01
N ARG A 100 -6.43 8.57 10.76
CA ARG A 100 -7.24 9.76 11.01
C ARG A 100 -8.52 9.79 10.16
N ALA A 101 -8.44 9.39 8.90
CA ALA A 101 -9.58 9.46 7.97
C ALA A 101 -10.73 8.51 8.33
N ILE A 102 -10.44 7.40 9.01
CA ILE A 102 -11.44 6.39 9.37
C ILE A 102 -11.63 6.22 10.88
N GLY A 103 -10.90 6.98 11.69
CA GLY A 103 -11.00 6.95 13.16
C GLY A 103 -10.35 5.73 13.80
N MET A 104 -9.29 5.17 13.20
CA MET A 104 -8.45 4.17 13.88
C MET A 104 -7.60 4.86 14.95
N ASP A 105 -7.49 4.22 16.11
CA ASP A 105 -6.47 4.55 17.11
C ASP A 105 -5.23 3.69 16.84
N LEU A 106 -4.10 4.34 16.52
CA LEU A 106 -2.95 3.74 15.85
C LEU A 106 -1.64 4.34 16.35
#